data_AF-A0A0C3IUM6-F1
#
_entry.id   AF-A0A0C3IUM6-F1
#
_cell.length_a   1.000
_cell.length_b   1.000
_cell.length_c   1.000
_cell.angle_alpha   90.00
_cell.angle_beta   90.00
_cell.angle_gamma   90.00
#
_symmetry.space_group_name_H-M   'P 1'
#
loop_
_entity.id
_entity.type
_entity.pdbx_description
1 polymer ?
#
loop_
_entity_poly.entity_id
_entity_poly.type
_entity_poly.pdbx_seq_one_letter_code
_entity_poly.pdbx_strand_id
1 'polypeptide(L)'
;PGIWKFIWNHCIVVNHILQCLQNIGATVLAKKFVLAALSAVTHQRSFHTLTHTAVIVGHKCTFEGRIPEESKVQKIHDWPEGRNLTQVHGFLSVC
;
A
#
# COMPACT_ATOMS: atom_id res chain seq x y z
N PRO A 1 17.06 -23.37 8.02
CA PRO A 1 16.91 -23.25 6.55
C PRO A 1 15.51 -22.71 6.17
N GLY A 2 15.37 -21.41 5.90
CA GLY A 2 14.07 -20.83 5.51
C GLY A 2 14.10 -19.31 5.38
N ILE A 3 14.40 -18.62 6.49
CA ILE A 3 14.36 -17.14 6.55
C ILE A 3 15.47 -16.50 5.70
N TRP A 4 16.71 -16.97 5.82
CA TRP A 4 17.83 -16.45 5.04
C TRP A 4 17.64 -16.59 3.52
N LYS A 5 17.13 -17.74 3.08
CA LYS A 5 16.82 -17.98 1.66
C LYS A 5 15.69 -17.08 1.18
N PHE A 6 14.67 -16.85 2.00
CA PHE A 6 13.58 -15.93 1.70
C PHE A 6 14.08 -14.49 1.52
N ILE A 7 14.87 -13.98 2.48
CA ILE A 7 15.46 -12.64 2.40
C ILE A 7 16.35 -12.51 1.17
N TRP A 8 17.21 -13.49 0.93
CA TRP A 8 18.11 -13.52 -0.23
C TRP A 8 17.34 -13.45 -1.56
N ASN A 9 16.30 -14.27 -1.71
CA ASN A 9 15.46 -14.25 -2.89
C ASN A 9 14.75 -12.90 -3.07
N HIS A 10 14.27 -12.30 -1.99
CA HIS A 10 13.64 -10.98 -2.02
C HIS A 10 14.63 -9.90 -2.49
N CYS A 11 15.86 -9.89 -1.95
CA CYS A 11 16.91 -8.96 -2.35
C CYS A 11 17.30 -9.12 -3.83
N ILE A 12 17.37 -10.36 -4.34
CA ILE A 12 17.63 -10.61 -5.77
C ILE A 12 16.54 -9.97 -6.65
N VAL A 13 15.27 -10.16 -6.31
CA VAL A 13 14.14 -9.59 -7.07
C VAL A 13 14.20 -8.07 -7.06
N VAL A 14 14.43 -7.46 -5.89
CA VAL A 14 14.54 -6.00 -5.77
C VAL A 14 15.72 -5.47 -6.60
N ASN A 15 16.89 -6.11 -6.52
CA ASN A 15 18.06 -5.72 -7.29
C ASN A 15 17.79 -5.76 -8.80
N HIS A 16 17.12 -6.81 -9.29
CA HIS A 16 16.75 -6.91 -10.70
C HIS A 16 15.81 -5.78 -11.13
N ILE A 17 14.79 -5.46 -10.33
CA ILE A 17 13.87 -4.35 -10.62
C ILE A 17 14.62 -3.02 -10.67
N LEU A 18 15.51 -2.77 -9.72
CA LEU A 18 16.29 -1.53 -9.68
C LEU A 18 17.23 -1.41 -10.88
N GLN A 19 17.87 -2.51 -11.30
CA GLN A 19 18.69 -2.54 -12.51
C GLN A 19 17.86 -2.26 -13.77
N CYS A 20 16.66 -2.84 -13.89
CA CYS A 20 15.75 -2.53 -15.00
C CYS A 20 15.39 -1.04 -15.05
N LEU A 21 15.07 -0.44 -13.91
CA LEU A 21 14.75 0.99 -13.81
C LEU A 21 15.95 1.86 -14.18
N GLN A 22 17.15 1.50 -13.71
CA GLN A 22 18.37 2.21 -14.04
C GLN A 22 18.67 2.15 -15.55
N ASN A 23 18.50 0.99 -16.18
CA ASN A 23 18.77 0.79 -17.60
C ASN A 23 17.89 1.64 -18.52
N ILE A 24 16.67 1.99 -18.08
CA ILE A 24 15.76 2.87 -18.83
C ILE A 24 15.89 4.35 -18.40
N GLY A 25 16.86 4.68 -17.55
CA GLY A 25 17.05 6.04 -17.02
C GLY A 25 15.96 6.50 -16.04
N ALA A 26 15.16 5.58 -15.48
CA ALA A 26 14.17 5.92 -14.48
C ALA A 26 14.82 6.20 -13.13
N THR A 27 14.29 7.19 -12.40
CA THR A 27 14.74 7.54 -11.05
C THR A 27 13.66 7.20 -10.03
N VAL A 28 14.06 6.54 -8.93
CA VAL A 28 13.17 6.26 -7.79
C VAL A 28 13.44 7.28 -6.70
N LEU A 29 12.38 7.92 -6.21
CA LEU A 29 12.50 8.80 -5.05
C LEU A 29 12.69 7.96 -3.78
N ALA A 30 13.89 8.00 -3.19
CA ALA A 30 14.23 7.20 -2.01
C ALA A 30 13.22 7.35 -0.85
N LYS A 31 12.70 8.56 -0.61
CA LYS A 31 11.70 8.82 0.45
C LYS A 31 10.39 8.05 0.26
N LYS A 32 10.00 7.74 -0.98
CA LYS A 32 8.77 6.99 -1.31
C LYS A 32 9.04 5.51 -1.50
N PHE A 33 10.31 5.11 -1.55
CA PHE A 33 10.69 3.72 -1.71
C PHE A 33 10.61 3.00 -0.38
N VAL A 34 9.86 1.90 -0.36
CA VAL A 34 9.59 1.13 0.86
C VAL A 34 10.11 -0.29 0.64
N LEU A 35 11.05 -0.71 1.47
CA LEU A 35 11.60 -2.07 1.50
C LEU A 35 11.37 -2.68 2.87
N ALA A 36 10.94 -3.95 2.89
CA ALA A 36 10.73 -4.72 4.11
C ALA A 36 9.92 -3.96 5.19
N ALA A 37 8.81 -3.36 4.78
CA ALA A 37 7.99 -2.51 5.63
C ALA A 37 7.47 -3.28 6.85
N LEU A 38 7.80 -2.77 8.04
CA LEU A 38 7.18 -3.16 9.29
C LEU A 38 6.39 -1.94 9.78
N SER A 39 5.09 -2.09 9.98
CA SER A 39 4.27 -1.03 10.56
C SER A 39 3.45 -1.58 11.70
N ALA A 40 3.36 -0.76 12.74
CA ALA A 40 2.25 -0.76 13.66
C ALA A 40 0.91 -0.88 12.91
N VAL A 41 0.15 -1.96 13.13
CA VAL A 41 -1.26 -1.99 12.75
C VAL A 41 -2.07 -2.09 14.03
N THR A 42 -2.89 -1.07 14.25
CA THR A 42 -3.98 -1.13 15.22
C THR A 42 -5.04 -2.05 14.63
N HIS A 43 -5.17 -3.26 15.18
CA HIS A 43 -6.34 -4.07 14.87
C HIS A 43 -7.58 -3.36 15.46
N GLN A 44 -8.75 -3.53 14.85
CA GLN A 44 -10.01 -2.85 15.23
C GLN A 44 -10.45 -3.09 16.70
N ARG A 45 -9.78 -3.98 17.42
CA ARG A 45 -9.79 -4.10 18.87
C ARG A 45 -8.43 -3.64 19.36
N SER A 46 -8.35 -2.58 20.17
CA SER A 46 -7.19 -1.89 20.76
C SER A 46 -5.96 -2.72 21.15
N PHE A 47 -5.36 -3.42 20.19
CA PHE A 47 -4.16 -4.23 20.32
C PHE A 47 -3.27 -3.88 19.13
N HIS A 48 -2.08 -3.39 19.47
CA HIS A 48 -1.10 -2.93 18.50
C HIS A 48 -0.18 -4.10 18.15
N THR A 49 -0.44 -4.75 17.01
CA THR A 49 0.43 -5.81 16.51
C THR A 49 1.46 -5.22 15.54
N LEU A 50 2.73 -5.60 15.71
CA LEU A 50 3.76 -5.30 14.72
C LEU A 50 3.56 -6.25 13.54
N THR A 51 3.05 -5.72 12.44
CA THR A 51 2.79 -6.52 11.23
C THR A 51 3.58 -5.93 10.06
N HIS A 52 4.08 -6.81 9.20
CA HIS A 52 4.67 -6.35 7.95
C HIS A 52 3.56 -5.84 7.05
N THR A 53 3.49 -4.53 6.86
CA THR A 53 2.46 -3.92 6.02
C THR A 53 3.00 -2.85 5.11
N ALA A 54 2.49 -2.81 3.88
CA ALA A 54 2.86 -1.82 2.88
C ALA A 54 1.60 -1.19 2.28
N VAL A 55 1.62 0.12 2.07
CA VAL A 55 0.54 0.82 1.36
C VAL A 55 0.82 0.74 -0.14
N ILE A 56 -0.01 -0.02 -0.85
CA ILE A 56 0.11 -0.24 -2.30
C ILE A 56 -1.21 0.18 -2.94
N VAL A 57 -1.18 1.21 -3.80
CA VAL A 57 -2.36 1.72 -4.51
C VAL A 57 -3.52 2.04 -3.54
N GLY A 58 -3.18 2.64 -2.40
CA GLY A 58 -4.12 3.00 -1.33
C GLY A 58 -4.80 1.82 -0.64
N HIS A 59 -4.15 0.66 -0.62
CA HIS A 59 -4.52 -0.46 0.23
C HIS A 59 -3.38 -0.76 1.18
N LYS A 60 -3.69 -0.96 2.45
CA LYS A 60 -2.78 -1.56 3.42
C LYS A 60 -2.72 -3.06 3.15
N CYS A 61 -1.63 -3.51 2.55
CA CYS A 61 -1.36 -4.92 2.30
C CYS A 61 -0.63 -5.50 3.51
N THR A 62 -1.21 -6.52 4.14
CA THR A 62 -0.62 -7.30 5.24
C THR A 62 -0.43 -8.74 4.77
N PHE A 63 0.18 -9.60 5.60
CA PHE A 63 0.23 -11.03 5.32
C PHE A 63 -1.14 -11.71 5.33
N GLU A 64 -2.09 -11.17 6.10
CA GLU A 64 -3.43 -11.73 6.29
C GLU A 64 -4.38 -11.30 5.17
N GLY A 65 -4.08 -10.19 4.48
CA GLY A 65 -4.90 -9.72 3.39
C GLY A 65 -4.67 -8.26 3.01
N ARG A 66 -5.64 -7.68 2.33
CA ARG A 66 -5.62 -6.28 1.91
C ARG A 66 -6.80 -5.56 2.53
N ILE A 67 -6.53 -4.41 3.13
CA ILE A 67 -7.54 -3.55 3.74
C ILE A 67 -7.43 -2.17 3.06
N PRO A 68 -8.55 -1.49 2.74
CA PRO A 68 -8.49 -0.12 2.24
C PRO A 68 -7.71 0.79 3.19
N GLU A 69 -6.99 1.75 2.62
CA GLU A 69 -6.34 2.78 3.43
C GLU A 69 -7.42 3.68 4.07
N GLU A 70 -7.23 4.03 5.34
CA GLU A 70 -8.17 4.87 6.11
C GLU A 70 -8.52 6.17 5.38
N SER A 71 -7.54 6.79 4.72
CA SER A 71 -7.73 8.03 3.97
C SER A 71 -8.68 7.86 2.77
N LYS A 72 -8.78 6.65 2.19
CA LYS A 72 -9.76 6.35 1.14
C LYS A 72 -11.16 6.13 1.72
N VAL A 73 -11.25 5.43 2.85
CA VAL A 73 -12.52 5.21 3.56
C VAL A 73 -13.11 6.55 4.02
N GLN A 74 -12.26 7.41 4.58
CA GLN A 74 -12.66 8.73 5.04
C GLN A 74 -13.19 9.61 3.89
N LYS A 75 -12.61 9.52 2.68
CA LYS A 75 -13.12 10.25 1.51
C LYS A 75 -14.52 9.84 1.08
N ILE A 76 -14.88 8.57 1.27
CA ILE A 76 -16.23 8.07 0.98
C ILE A 76 -17.19 8.56 2.07
N HIS A 77 -16.76 8.53 3.33
CA HIS A 77 -17.54 9.02 4.47
C HIS A 77 -17.82 10.53 4.39
N ASP A 78 -16.81 11.31 4.02
CA ASP A 78 -16.90 12.78 3.94
C ASP A 78 -17.49 13.26 2.60
N TRP A 79 -17.93 12.35 1.73
CA TRP A 79 -18.47 12.73 0.44
C TRP A 79 -19.79 13.51 0.62
N PRO A 80 -19.92 14.70 0.00
CA PRO A 80 -21.13 15.51 0.15
C PRO A 80 -22.31 14.85 -0.56
N GLU A 81 -23.52 15.12 -0.09
CA GLU A 81 -24.75 14.64 -0.72
C GLU A 81 -24.81 15.06 -2.20
N GLY A 82 -24.97 14.08 -3.10
CA GLY A 82 -25.01 14.31 -4.54
C GLY A 82 -26.31 14.99 -4.95
N ARG A 83 -26.23 16.28 -5.30
CA ARG A 83 -27.41 17.08 -5.72
C ARG A 83 -27.62 17.10 -7.23
N ASN A 84 -26.69 16.54 -8.00
CA ASN A 84 -26.78 16.43 -9.45
C ASN A 84 -26.17 15.11 -9.95
N LEU A 85 -26.51 14.74 -11.18
CA LEU A 85 -26.05 13.49 -11.80
C LEU A 85 -24.52 13.39 -11.86
N THR A 86 -23.82 14.50 -12.09
CA THR A 86 -22.35 14.52 -12.15
C THR A 86 -21.72 14.13 -10.81
N GLN A 87 -22.25 14.62 -9.69
CA GLN A 87 -21.77 14.29 -8.35
C GLN A 87 -22.07 12.83 -7.98
N VAL A 88 -23.26 12.33 -8.35
CA VAL A 88 -23.61 10.92 -8.15
C VAL A 88 -22.71 9.99 -8.97
N HIS A 89 -22.46 10.32 -10.24
CA HIS A 89 -21.51 9.57 -11.07
C HIS A 89 -20.08 9.64 -10.52
N GLY A 90 -19.65 10.80 -10.02
CA GLY A 90 -18.36 10.97 -9.37
C GLY A 90 -18.20 10.05 -8.16
N PHE A 91 -19.24 9.95 -7.31
CA PHE A 91 -19.24 9.03 -6.17
C PHE A 91 -19.16 7.56 -6.60
N LEU A 92 -20.00 7.14 -7.55
CA LEU A 92 -20.01 5.76 -8.05
C LEU A 92 -18.71 5.36 -8.75
N SER A 93 -17.95 6.33 -9.27
CA SER A 93 -16.63 6.07 -9.85
C SER A 93 -15.52 5.91 -8.79
N VAL A 94 -15.75 6.35 -7.56
CA VAL A 94 -14.78 6.29 -6.45
C VAL A 94 -14.97 5.02 -5.61
N CYS A 95 -16.20 4.52 -5.51
CA CYS A 95 -16.58 3.27 -4.86
C CYS A 95 -16.26 2.05 -5.74
#